data_AF-A0A1S3XS88-F1
#
_entry.id   AF-A0A1S3XS88-F1
#
_cell.length_a   1.000
_cell.length_b   1.000
_cell.length_c   1.000
_cell.angle_alpha   90.00
_cell.angle_beta   90.00
_cell.angle_gamma   90.00
#
_symmetry.space_group_name_H-M   'P 1'
#
loop_
_entity.id
_entity.type
_entity.pdbx_description
1 polymer ?
#
loop_
_entity_poly.entity_id
_entity_poly.type
_entity_poly.pdbx_seq_one_letter_code
_entity_poly.pdbx_strand_id
1 'polypeptide(L)'
;MELLVAQSYSKNLGLYGERIGAINVPCSSADAATRVKSQLKRLARPMYSNPPIHGARIVANVVGIPEFFDEWKQEMEMMAGRIKSVRQKLYDSLSAKDKSGKDWPYILKQIGMFSFTGLNKAQSENMTNKWHVYMTKDGRISLAGLSAAKCEYLADAIIDSYYNVS
;
A
#
# COMPACT_ATOMS: atom_id res chain seq x y z
N MET A 1 -19.64 -10.26 19.06
CA MET A 1 -18.96 -10.33 17.74
C MET A 1 -17.60 -9.72 17.96
N GLU A 2 -16.54 -10.53 17.97
CA GLU A 2 -15.27 -10.08 18.57
C GLU A 2 -14.24 -9.65 17.52
N LEU A 3 -14.38 -10.10 16.25
CA LEU A 3 -13.48 -9.72 15.16
C LEU A 3 -14.14 -9.81 13.78
N LEU A 4 -13.88 -8.83 12.91
CA LEU A 4 -14.16 -8.90 11.47
C LEU A 4 -12.87 -8.58 10.72
N VAL A 5 -12.59 -9.33 9.67
CA VAL A 5 -11.42 -9.11 8.82
C VAL A 5 -11.87 -8.82 7.40
N ALA A 6 -11.60 -7.61 6.92
CA ALA A 6 -11.75 -7.23 5.52
C ALA A 6 -10.40 -7.43 4.81
N GLN A 7 -10.35 -8.39 3.90
CA GLN A 7 -9.16 -8.78 3.16
C GLN A 7 -9.27 -8.32 1.71
N SER A 8 -8.20 -7.72 1.17
CA SER A 8 -8.12 -7.32 -0.24
C SER A 8 -6.98 -8.05 -0.92
N TYR A 9 -7.21 -8.49 -2.16
CA TYR A 9 -6.18 -9.08 -3.00
C TYR A 9 -5.64 -8.11 -4.07
N SER A 10 -6.05 -6.83 -4.00
CA SER A 10 -5.66 -5.84 -5.00
C SER A 10 -4.16 -5.59 -5.04
N LYS A 11 -3.49 -5.62 -3.88
CA LYS A 11 -2.07 -5.25 -3.74
C LYS A 11 -1.14 -6.46 -3.80
N ASN A 12 -1.45 -7.50 -3.03
CA ASN A 12 -0.60 -8.68 -2.89
C ASN A 12 -0.71 -9.68 -4.07
N LEU A 13 -1.76 -9.62 -4.89
CA LEU A 13 -1.86 -10.40 -6.13
C LEU A 13 -1.95 -9.52 -7.37
N GLY A 14 -1.78 -8.20 -7.22
CA GLY A 14 -1.89 -7.25 -8.33
C GLY A 14 -3.31 -7.14 -8.94
N LEU A 15 -4.33 -7.73 -8.30
CA LEU A 15 -5.70 -7.82 -8.82
C LEU A 15 -6.51 -6.55 -8.54
N TYR A 16 -5.95 -5.39 -8.88
CA TYR A 16 -6.58 -4.08 -8.66
C TYR A 16 -7.94 -3.98 -9.34
N GLY A 17 -7.98 -4.23 -10.65
CA GLY A 17 -9.18 -4.09 -11.48
C GLY A 17 -10.21 -5.20 -11.25
N GLU A 18 -9.79 -6.38 -10.80
CA GLU A 18 -10.67 -7.54 -10.59
C GLU A 18 -11.60 -7.43 -9.39
N ARG A 19 -11.35 -6.44 -8.53
CA ARG A 19 -12.19 -6.11 -7.36
C ARG A 19 -12.43 -7.29 -6.42
N ILE A 20 -11.41 -8.11 -6.22
CA ILE A 20 -11.51 -9.31 -5.39
C ILE A 20 -10.95 -9.12 -3.98
N GLY A 21 -11.70 -9.64 -3.01
CA GLY A 21 -11.42 -9.61 -1.58
C GLY A 21 -12.32 -10.58 -0.83
N ALA A 22 -12.20 -10.62 0.50
CA ALA A 22 -13.01 -11.46 1.36
C ALA A 22 -13.36 -10.74 2.66
N ILE A 23 -14.54 -11.06 3.21
CA ILE A 23 -14.90 -10.74 4.59
C ILE A 23 -14.88 -12.03 5.40
N ASN A 24 -14.08 -12.05 6.45
CA ASN A 24 -13.97 -13.19 7.35
C ASN A 24 -14.50 -12.80 8.73
N VAL A 25 -15.38 -13.64 9.29
CA VAL A 25 -15.93 -13.45 10.64
C VAL A 25 -15.68 -14.72 11.45
N PRO A 26 -14.60 -14.77 12.25
CA PRO A 26 -14.36 -15.86 13.17
C PRO A 26 -15.52 -15.97 14.17
N CYS A 27 -16.09 -17.17 14.27
CA CYS A 27 -17.24 -17.44 15.12
C CYS A 27 -16.89 -18.54 16.13
N SER A 28 -17.46 -18.46 17.33
CA SER A 28 -17.23 -19.43 18.40
C SER A 28 -17.81 -20.82 18.12
N SER A 29 -18.71 -20.94 17.13
CA SER A 29 -19.28 -22.21 16.68
C SER A 29 -19.71 -22.18 15.22
N ALA A 30 -19.88 -23.37 14.62
CA ALA A 30 -20.39 -23.53 13.26
C ALA A 30 -21.82 -22.96 13.08
N ASP A 31 -22.66 -23.11 14.11
CA ASP A 31 -24.01 -22.55 14.13
C ASP A 31 -23.99 -21.03 14.07
N ALA A 32 -23.12 -20.40 14.86
CA ALA A 32 -22.93 -18.95 14.81
C ALA A 32 -22.42 -18.50 13.43
N ALA A 33 -21.45 -19.21 12.85
CA ALA A 33 -20.94 -18.93 11.50
C ALA A 33 -22.04 -19.00 10.44
N THR A 34 -22.94 -19.98 10.53
CA THR A 34 -24.08 -20.13 9.61
C THR A 34 -25.04 -18.94 9.70
N ARG A 35 -25.38 -18.51 10.92
CA ARG A 35 -26.25 -17.33 11.13
C ARG A 35 -25.59 -16.03 10.64
N VAL A 36 -24.30 -15.85 10.91
CA VAL A 36 -23.56 -14.68 10.44
C VAL A 36 -23.50 -14.65 8.90
N LYS A 37 -23.14 -15.78 8.28
CA LYS A 37 -23.06 -15.90 6.82
C LYS A 37 -24.41 -15.62 6.14
N SER A 38 -25.53 -16.02 6.76
CA SER A 38 -26.86 -15.72 6.21
C SER A 38 -27.16 -14.22 6.20
N GLN A 39 -26.82 -13.49 7.27
CA GLN A 39 -27.01 -12.03 7.31
C GLN A 39 -26.07 -11.30 6.34
N LEU A 40 -24.80 -11.72 6.23
CA LEU A 40 -23.87 -11.15 5.24
C LEU A 40 -24.37 -11.31 3.81
N LYS A 41 -24.94 -12.47 3.46
CA LYS A 41 -25.58 -12.69 2.15
C LYS A 41 -26.78 -11.78 1.93
N ARG A 42 -27.60 -11.56 2.96
CA ARG A 42 -28.75 -10.63 2.88
C ARG A 42 -28.32 -9.20 2.61
N LEU A 43 -27.19 -8.75 3.16
CA LEU A 43 -26.61 -7.43 2.88
C LEU A 43 -26.02 -7.35 1.47
N ALA A 44 -25.29 -8.39 1.04
CA ALA A 44 -24.67 -8.43 -0.29
C ALA A 44 -25.71 -8.42 -1.43
N ARG A 45 -26.85 -9.08 -1.24
CA ARG A 45 -27.88 -9.27 -2.28
C ARG A 45 -28.40 -7.97 -2.89
N PRO A 46 -28.88 -6.97 -2.12
CA PRO A 46 -29.32 -5.69 -2.68
C PRO A 46 -28.17 -4.77 -3.10
N MET A 47 -26.95 -4.97 -2.59
CA MET A 47 -25.80 -4.11 -2.91
C MET A 47 -25.16 -4.45 -4.26
N TYR A 48 -24.86 -5.73 -4.48
CA TYR A 48 -24.14 -6.18 -5.67
C TYR A 48 -24.56 -7.57 -6.15
N SER A 49 -25.59 -8.17 -5.55
CA SER A 49 -26.10 -9.52 -5.84
C SER A 49 -25.12 -10.66 -5.58
N ASN A 50 -24.01 -10.73 -6.33
CA ASN A 50 -22.95 -11.72 -6.21
C ASN A 50 -21.60 -11.10 -6.65
N PRO A 51 -20.47 -11.55 -6.07
CA PRO A 51 -19.15 -10.99 -6.37
C PRO A 51 -18.62 -11.45 -7.74
N PRO A 52 -17.66 -10.71 -8.36
CA PRO A 52 -17.04 -11.09 -9.62
C PRO A 52 -16.24 -12.39 -9.49
N ILE A 53 -16.42 -13.31 -10.44
CA ILE A 53 -15.84 -14.67 -10.37
C ILE A 53 -14.38 -14.75 -10.87
N HIS A 54 -13.96 -13.87 -11.76
CA HIS A 54 -12.66 -13.98 -12.44
C HIS A 54 -11.49 -13.88 -11.45
N GLY A 55 -11.38 -12.76 -10.74
CA GLY A 55 -10.39 -12.60 -9.68
C GLY A 55 -10.49 -13.66 -8.57
N ALA A 56 -11.70 -14.12 -8.25
CA ALA A 56 -11.89 -15.18 -7.25
C ALA A 56 -11.23 -16.51 -7.67
N ARG A 57 -11.32 -16.87 -8.95
CA ARG A 57 -10.66 -18.08 -9.50
C ARG A 57 -9.15 -17.95 -9.51
N ILE A 58 -8.61 -16.78 -9.86
CA ILE A 58 -7.17 -16.53 -9.81
C ILE A 58 -6.65 -16.72 -8.38
N VAL A 59 -7.30 -16.06 -7.40
CA VAL A 59 -6.94 -16.20 -5.98
C VAL A 59 -7.02 -17.65 -5.52
N ALA A 60 -8.11 -18.36 -5.86
CA ALA A 60 -8.29 -19.75 -5.47
C ALA A 60 -7.20 -20.67 -6.02
N ASN A 61 -6.77 -20.46 -7.27
CA ASN A 61 -5.69 -21.23 -7.86
C ASN A 61 -4.35 -20.90 -7.21
N VAL A 62 -3.99 -19.62 -7.10
CA VAL A 62 -2.70 -19.21 -6.51
C VAL A 62 -2.57 -19.64 -5.06
N VAL A 63 -3.64 -19.54 -4.27
CA VAL A 63 -3.62 -19.90 -2.84
C VAL A 63 -3.82 -21.40 -2.61
N GLY A 64 -4.59 -22.07 -3.47
CA GLY A 64 -4.97 -23.47 -3.30
C GLY A 64 -3.98 -24.49 -3.88
N ILE A 65 -3.13 -24.08 -4.82
CA ILE A 65 -2.13 -24.94 -5.47
C ILE A 65 -0.75 -24.66 -4.83
N PRO A 66 -0.12 -25.63 -4.14
CA PRO A 66 1.13 -25.41 -3.40
C PRO A 66 2.24 -24.79 -4.23
N GLU A 67 2.40 -25.24 -5.47
CA GLU A 67 3.44 -24.75 -6.39
C GLU A 67 3.24 -23.26 -6.71
N PHE A 68 2.00 -22.85 -7.00
CA PHE A 68 1.68 -21.43 -7.27
C PHE A 68 1.77 -20.57 -6.01
N PHE A 69 1.43 -21.14 -4.85
CA PHE A 69 1.55 -20.42 -3.59
C PHE A 69 3.02 -20.17 -3.23
N ASP A 70 3.89 -21.12 -3.50
CA ASP A 70 5.34 -20.99 -3.30
C ASP A 70 5.97 -19.97 -4.25
N GLU A 71 5.56 -19.95 -5.52
CA GLU A 71 5.95 -18.93 -6.48
C GLU A 71 5.48 -17.53 -6.03
N TRP A 72 4.21 -17.41 -5.65
CA TRP A 72 3.64 -16.15 -5.16
C TRP A 72 4.38 -15.59 -3.94
N LYS A 73 4.79 -16.44 -2.99
CA LYS A 73 5.60 -16.00 -1.84
C LYS A 73 6.93 -15.38 -2.27
N GLN A 74 7.61 -15.96 -3.26
CA GLN A 74 8.86 -15.42 -3.79
C GLN A 74 8.65 -14.07 -4.47
N GLU A 75 7.57 -13.91 -5.23
CA GLU A 75 7.20 -12.61 -5.82
C GLU A 75 6.90 -11.56 -4.75
N MET A 76 6.24 -11.95 -3.65
CA MET A 76 5.99 -11.04 -2.51
C MET A 76 7.28 -10.56 -1.87
N GLU A 77 8.23 -11.47 -1.63
CA GLU A 77 9.53 -11.14 -1.08
C GLU A 77 10.30 -10.20 -2.00
N MET A 78 10.30 -10.44 -3.31
CA MET A 78 10.92 -9.57 -4.31
C MET A 78 10.32 -8.16 -4.26
N MET A 79 8.98 -8.04 -4.29
CA MET A 79 8.32 -6.74 -4.28
C MET A 79 8.52 -5.98 -2.97
N ALA A 80 8.45 -6.67 -1.83
CA ALA A 80 8.72 -6.07 -0.52
C ALA A 80 10.20 -5.64 -0.40
N GLY A 81 11.13 -6.46 -0.90
CA GLY A 81 12.55 -6.15 -0.98
C GLY A 81 12.82 -4.89 -1.78
N ARG A 82 12.22 -4.76 -2.98
CA ARG A 82 12.34 -3.56 -3.82
C ARG A 82 11.88 -2.30 -3.09
N ILE A 83 10.74 -2.35 -2.39
CA ILE A 83 10.23 -1.21 -1.61
C ILE A 83 11.22 -0.84 -0.48
N LYS A 84 11.77 -1.82 0.24
CA LYS A 84 12.78 -1.57 1.28
C LYS A 84 14.03 -0.90 0.70
N SER A 85 14.54 -1.38 -0.43
CA SER A 85 15.71 -0.79 -1.09
C SER A 85 15.47 0.65 -1.54
N VAL A 86 14.27 0.95 -2.05
CA VAL A 86 13.90 2.31 -2.43
C VAL A 86 13.77 3.22 -1.21
N ARG A 87 13.22 2.74 -0.08
CA ARG A 87 13.21 3.50 1.19
C ARG A 87 14.61 3.83 1.64
N GLN A 88 15.51 2.85 1.62
CA GLN A 88 16.90 3.04 2.00
C GLN A 88 17.57 4.09 1.14
N LYS A 89 17.47 3.96 -0.19
CA LYS A 89 18.08 4.91 -1.11
C LYS A 89 17.54 6.33 -0.96
N LEU A 90 16.23 6.49 -0.75
CA LEU A 90 15.64 7.81 -0.50
C LEU A 90 16.15 8.42 0.81
N TYR A 91 16.24 7.62 1.88
CA TYR A 91 16.80 8.07 3.15
C TYR A 91 18.27 8.48 3.00
N ASP A 92 19.09 7.65 2.37
CA ASP A 92 20.51 7.95 2.14
C ASP A 92 20.69 9.25 1.35
N SER A 93 19.90 9.45 0.29
CA SER A 93 19.90 10.69 -0.48
C SER A 93 19.51 11.92 0.35
N LEU A 94 18.48 11.82 1.20
CA LEU A 94 18.07 12.92 2.07
C LEU A 94 19.15 13.23 3.11
N SER A 95 19.69 12.22 3.79
CA SER A 95 20.76 12.39 4.79
C SER A 95 22.06 12.92 4.18
N ALA A 96 22.38 12.54 2.94
CA ALA A 96 23.54 13.05 2.23
C ALA A 96 23.39 14.52 1.82
N LYS A 97 22.18 14.94 1.44
CA LYS A 97 21.93 16.28 0.85
C LYS A 97 21.45 17.32 1.86
N ASP A 98 20.65 16.94 2.84
CA ASP A 98 20.15 17.84 3.87
C ASP A 98 21.17 18.01 5.01
N LYS A 99 21.79 19.20 5.09
CA LYS A 99 22.81 19.53 6.11
C LYS A 99 22.26 20.32 7.29
N SER A 100 20.95 20.55 7.36
CA SER A 100 20.29 21.31 8.43
C SER A 100 20.23 20.59 9.79
N GLY A 101 20.49 19.28 9.82
CA GLY A 101 20.28 18.44 11.00
C GLY A 101 18.86 17.90 11.17
N LYS A 102 17.97 18.07 10.17
CA LYS A 102 16.65 17.44 10.19
C LYS A 102 16.75 15.92 10.15
N ASP A 103 15.91 15.29 10.97
CA ASP A 103 15.81 13.84 11.10
C ASP A 103 14.86 13.23 10.04
N TRP A 104 15.37 12.33 9.20
CA TRP A 104 14.63 11.61 8.15
C TRP A 104 14.36 10.09 8.37
N PRO A 105 14.64 9.45 9.52
CA PRO A 105 14.60 7.98 9.67
C PRO A 105 13.18 7.41 9.69
N TYR A 106 12.14 8.26 9.77
CA TYR A 106 10.76 7.82 9.63
C TYR A 106 10.52 7.11 8.28
N ILE A 107 11.30 7.42 7.24
CA ILE A 107 11.24 6.77 5.93
C ILE A 107 11.57 5.28 6.04
N LEU A 108 12.52 4.92 6.91
CA LEU A 108 12.93 3.53 7.16
C LEU A 108 12.01 2.83 8.17
N LYS A 109 11.50 3.57 9.16
CA LYS A 109 10.61 3.01 10.20
C LYS A 109 9.23 2.64 9.66
N GLN A 110 8.75 3.32 8.62
CA GLN A 110 7.47 3.03 7.97
C GLN A 110 7.57 1.79 7.05
N ILE A 111 6.49 1.01 6.98
CA ILE A 111 6.41 -0.21 6.16
C ILE A 111 5.36 -0.09 5.05
N GLY A 112 5.50 -0.91 4.02
CA GLY A 112 4.56 -0.96 2.90
C GLY A 112 4.83 0.09 1.83
N MET A 113 3.90 0.23 0.88
CA MET A 113 4.09 1.01 -0.34
C MET A 113 3.98 2.52 -0.17
N PHE A 114 3.43 3.00 0.95
CA PHE A 114 3.16 4.42 1.17
C PHE A 114 4.06 4.99 2.25
N SER A 115 4.43 6.26 2.10
CA SER A 115 5.20 6.99 3.10
C SER A 115 4.56 8.34 3.38
N PHE A 116 4.40 8.71 4.64
CA PHE A 116 4.11 10.09 5.02
C PHE A 116 5.43 10.84 5.14
N THR A 117 5.61 11.89 4.35
CA THR A 117 6.82 12.73 4.33
C THR A 117 6.82 13.81 5.41
N GLY A 118 5.66 14.07 6.02
CA GLY A 118 5.46 15.19 6.95
C GLY A 118 5.37 16.56 6.26
N LEU A 119 5.32 16.60 4.92
CA LEU A 119 5.08 17.84 4.18
C LEU A 119 3.63 18.30 4.37
N ASN A 120 3.44 19.59 4.59
CA ASN A 120 2.11 20.19 4.66
C ASN A 120 1.51 20.39 3.26
N LYS A 121 0.30 20.97 3.19
CA LYS A 121 -0.40 21.22 1.92
C LYS A 121 0.38 22.12 0.96
N ALA A 122 0.89 23.26 1.44
CA ALA A 122 1.62 24.22 0.61
C ALA A 122 2.92 23.61 0.08
N GLN A 123 3.64 22.88 0.93
CA GLN A 123 4.83 22.14 0.55
C GLN A 123 4.53 21.04 -0.47
N SER A 124 3.42 20.30 -0.30
CA SER A 124 2.96 19.29 -1.28
C SER A 124 2.55 19.92 -2.63
N GLU A 125 2.02 21.14 -2.61
CA GLU A 125 1.71 21.90 -3.82
C GLU A 125 3.00 22.37 -4.52
N ASN A 126 4.06 22.75 -3.79
CA ASN A 126 5.37 23.03 -4.37
C ASN A 126 6.01 21.79 -5.01
N MET A 127 5.90 20.63 -4.37
CA MET A 127 6.31 19.35 -4.96
C MET A 127 5.69 19.14 -6.34
N THR A 128 4.41 19.50 -6.51
CA THR A 128 3.71 19.38 -7.79
C THR A 128 4.07 20.49 -8.78
N ASN A 129 4.00 21.75 -8.35
CA ASN A 129 4.09 22.90 -9.25
C ASN A 129 5.51 23.20 -9.72
N LYS A 130 6.51 23.02 -8.86
CA LYS A 130 7.92 23.27 -9.16
C LYS A 130 8.66 22.01 -9.59
N TRP A 131 8.40 20.90 -8.89
CA TRP A 131 9.16 19.65 -9.07
C TRP A 131 8.41 18.58 -9.84
N HIS A 132 7.18 18.83 -10.28
CA HIS A 132 6.37 17.85 -11.04
C HIS A 132 6.27 16.48 -10.36
N VAL A 133 6.34 16.46 -9.02
CA VAL A 133 6.13 15.28 -8.18
C VAL A 133 4.68 15.28 -7.71
N TYR A 134 3.87 14.44 -8.33
CA TYR A 134 2.45 14.32 -8.03
C TYR A 134 2.22 13.41 -6.83
N MET A 135 1.67 13.99 -5.77
CA MET A 135 1.40 13.33 -4.49
C MET A 135 0.11 13.84 -3.87
N THR A 136 -0.37 13.19 -2.81
CA THR A 136 -1.55 13.69 -2.09
C THR A 136 -1.19 14.91 -1.24
N LYS A 137 -2.15 15.82 -1.09
CA LYS A 137 -1.96 17.11 -0.39
C LYS A 137 -1.69 16.98 1.11
N ASP A 138 -1.79 15.78 1.66
CA ASP A 138 -1.52 15.43 3.06
C ASP A 138 -0.08 14.92 3.27
N GLY A 139 0.81 15.07 2.28
CA GLY A 139 2.21 14.65 2.40
C GLY A 139 2.44 13.15 2.15
N ARG A 140 1.43 12.38 1.72
CA ARG A 140 1.61 10.94 1.45
C ARG A 140 2.10 10.69 0.02
N ILE A 141 3.21 9.96 -0.10
CA ILE A 141 3.78 9.48 -1.37
C ILE A 141 3.60 7.97 -1.54
N SER A 142 3.60 7.52 -2.80
CA SER A 142 3.68 6.09 -3.16
C SER A 142 5.09 5.74 -3.62
N LEU A 143 5.76 4.86 -2.89
CA LEU A 143 7.08 4.32 -3.24
C LEU A 143 7.00 3.27 -4.36
N ALA A 144 5.79 2.89 -4.76
CA ALA A 144 5.58 2.01 -5.91
C ALA A 144 6.04 2.68 -7.21
N GLY A 145 5.82 3.99 -7.34
CA GLY A 145 6.21 4.78 -8.52
C GLY A 145 7.65 5.28 -8.49
N LEU A 146 8.37 5.09 -7.39
CA LEU A 146 9.73 5.58 -7.23
C LEU A 146 10.74 4.53 -7.71
N SER A 147 11.51 4.89 -8.73
CA SER A 147 12.68 4.11 -9.17
C SER A 147 13.93 4.56 -8.42
N ALA A 148 14.92 3.68 -8.31
CA ALA A 148 16.20 3.99 -7.67
C ALA A 148 16.90 5.18 -8.36
N ALA A 149 16.72 5.37 -9.67
CA ALA A 149 17.32 6.47 -10.42
C ALA A 149 16.72 7.85 -10.11
N LYS A 150 15.53 7.91 -9.48
CA LYS A 150 14.83 9.16 -9.17
C LYS A 150 14.82 9.50 -7.68
N CYS A 151 15.45 8.69 -6.83
CA CYS A 151 15.51 8.94 -5.38
C CYS A 151 16.22 10.24 -5.05
N GLU A 152 17.30 10.58 -5.76
CA GLU A 152 18.02 11.84 -5.57
C GLU A 152 17.19 13.06 -5.95
N TYR A 153 16.45 12.98 -7.06
CA TYR A 153 15.55 14.04 -7.51
C TYR A 153 14.42 14.27 -6.51
N LEU A 154 13.83 13.18 -6.00
CA LEU A 154 12.79 13.28 -4.98
C LEU A 154 13.33 13.89 -3.67
N ALA A 155 14.56 13.55 -3.28
CA ALA A 155 15.22 14.14 -2.12
C ALA A 155 15.40 15.66 -2.28
N ASP A 156 15.88 16.12 -3.44
CA ASP A 156 16.00 17.57 -3.74
C ASP A 156 14.65 18.28 -3.63
N ALA A 157 13.60 17.68 -4.21
CA ALA A 157 12.25 18.23 -4.17
C ALA A 157 11.70 18.33 -2.74
N ILE A 158 11.90 17.29 -1.92
CA ILE A 158 11.46 17.27 -0.51
C ILE A 158 12.19 18.33 0.30
N ILE A 159 13.52 18.43 0.14
CA ILE A 159 14.34 19.40 0.88
C ILE A 159 13.92 20.83 0.51
N ASP A 160 13.85 21.13 -0.78
CA ASP A 160 13.41 22.45 -1.26
C ASP A 160 12.02 22.80 -0.75
N SER A 161 11.06 21.88 -0.88
CA SER A 161 9.69 22.15 -0.43
C SER A 161 9.62 22.32 1.07
N TYR A 162 10.40 21.57 1.85
CA TYR A 162 10.36 21.67 3.31
C TYR A 162 10.94 22.99 3.85
N TYR A 163 12.05 23.47 3.28
CA TYR A 163 12.72 24.68 3.80
C TYR A 163 12.25 25.98 3.14
N ASN A 164 11.81 25.93 1.88
CA ASN A 164 11.52 27.15 1.11
C ASN A 164 10.02 27.46 1.02
N VAL A 165 9.15 26.65 1.64
CA VAL A 165 7.69 26.83 1.61
C VAL A 165 7.10 26.68 3.02
N SER A 166 6.37 27.71 3.44
CA SER A 166 5.63 27.78 4.71
C SER A 166 4.32 27.02 4.66
#